data_AF-A0A087SXE5-F1
#
_entry.id   AF-A0A087SXE5-F1
#
_cell.length_a   1.000
_cell.length_b   1.000
_cell.length_c   1.000
_cell.angle_alpha   90.00
_cell.angle_beta   90.00
_cell.angle_gamma   90.00
#
_symmetry.space_group_name_H-M   'P 1'
#
loop_
_entity.id
_entity.type
_entity.pdbx_description
1 polymer ?
#
loop_
_entity_poly.entity_id
_entity_poly.type
_entity_poly.pdbx_seq_one_letter_code
_entity_poly.pdbx_strand_id
1 'polypeptide(L)'
;MSLRSICVLSISKEDCGKVLHYRTFPTVEKRCKILHGDKYIPIPSPQVFVKSLLVKLSLTPDAKQFVERRDKCCGTMQLPVIEIHTGKHEIWPVVAVAQNSFLVCCLPLVENVIEKR
;
A
#
# COMPACT_ATOMS: atom_id res chain seq x y z
N MET A 1 -7.56 14.23 8.07
CA MET A 1 -6.97 12.95 7.62
C MET A 1 -5.57 12.82 8.21
N SER A 2 -5.31 11.79 9.01
CA SER A 2 -3.96 11.50 9.55
C SER A 2 -3.32 10.37 8.76
N LEU A 3 -2.01 10.44 8.50
CA LEU A 3 -1.26 9.40 7.78
C LEU A 3 -0.37 8.63 8.75
N ARG A 4 -0.36 7.29 8.63
CA ARG A 4 0.55 6.40 9.35
C ARG A 4 1.91 6.33 8.65
N SER A 5 1.90 6.30 7.32
CA SER A 5 3.11 6.38 6.49
C SER A 5 2.82 7.01 5.13
N ILE A 6 3.88 7.52 4.51
CA ILE A 6 3.91 7.99 3.13
C ILE A 6 5.17 7.47 2.43
N CYS A 7 5.02 7.08 1.17
CA CYS A 7 6.05 6.54 0.31
C CYS A 7 5.94 7.20 -1.06
N VAL A 8 7.08 7.56 -1.66
CA VAL A 8 7.16 8.06 -3.03
C VAL A 8 8.09 7.15 -3.80
N LEU A 9 7.60 6.57 -4.88
CA LEU A 9 8.33 5.69 -5.76
C LEU A 9 8.54 6.33 -7.12
N SER A 10 9.66 6.03 -7.77
CA SER A 10 9.82 6.27 -9.19
C SER A 10 9.08 5.20 -9.99
N ILE A 11 8.37 5.61 -11.04
CA ILE A 11 7.79 4.74 -12.07
C ILE A 11 8.47 5.00 -13.43
N SER A 12 9.64 5.65 -13.45
CA SER A 12 10.40 5.80 -14.69
C SER A 12 10.82 4.43 -15.23
N LYS A 13 11.01 4.32 -16.55
CA LYS A 13 11.40 3.05 -17.19
C LYS A 13 12.72 2.48 -16.67
N GLU A 14 13.63 3.35 -16.23
CA GLU A 14 14.98 2.98 -15.79
C GLU A 14 15.04 2.66 -14.29
N ASP A 15 14.16 3.26 -13.47
CA ASP A 15 14.21 3.22 -12.00
C ASP A 15 12.85 2.79 -11.39
N CYS A 16 12.06 1.97 -12.09
CA CYS A 16 10.73 1.57 -11.64
C CYS A 16 10.78 0.84 -10.28
N GLY A 17 10.06 1.35 -9.29
CA GLY A 17 10.02 0.78 -7.94
C GLY A 17 11.10 1.29 -6.99
N LYS A 18 11.98 2.19 -7.43
CA LYS A 18 12.96 2.85 -6.56
C LYS A 18 12.26 3.77 -5.56
N VAL A 19 12.56 3.58 -4.28
CA VAL A 19 12.04 4.42 -3.19
C VAL A 19 12.78 5.73 -3.17
N LEU A 20 12.08 6.82 -3.49
CA LEU A 20 12.62 8.19 -3.45
C LEU A 20 12.44 8.81 -2.06
N HIS A 21 11.31 8.52 -1.42
CA HIS A 21 11.01 9.00 -0.10
C HIS A 21 10.17 7.98 0.67
N TYR A 22 10.47 7.79 1.95
CA TYR A 22 9.65 7.00 2.85
C TYR A 22 9.67 7.63 4.23
N ARG A 23 8.49 7.87 4.79
CA ARG A 23 8.33 8.46 6.11
C ARG A 23 7.18 7.78 6.85
N THR A 24 7.43 7.47 8.11
CA THR A 24 6.43 6.97 9.05
C THR A 24 6.11 8.05 10.07
N PHE A 25 4.90 8.00 10.63
CA PHE A 25 4.43 8.94 11.64
C PHE A 25 4.13 8.16 12.94
N PRO A 26 5.13 8.03 13.84
CA PRO A 26 5.02 7.17 15.03
C PRO A 26 3.85 7.51 15.95
N THR A 27 3.49 8.79 16.05
CA THR A 27 2.35 9.24 16.87
C THR A 27 1.02 8.71 16.32
N VAL A 28 0.85 8.76 15.00
CA VAL A 28 -0.34 8.23 14.32
C VAL A 28 -0.36 6.71 14.40
N GLU A 29 0.81 6.07 14.34
CA GLU A 29 0.93 4.61 14.51
C GLU A 29 0.54 4.14 15.91
N LYS A 30 0.99 4.85 16.95
CA LYS A 30 0.56 4.58 18.34
C LYS A 30 -0.94 4.76 18.48
N ARG A 31 -1.51 5.82 17.90
CA ARG A 31 -2.97 6.05 17.90
C ARG A 31 -3.72 4.94 17.18
N CYS A 32 -3.22 4.46 16.05
CA CYS A 32 -3.77 3.31 15.32
C CYS A 32 -3.81 2.04 16.19
N LYS A 33 -2.71 1.77 16.90
CA LYS A 33 -2.61 0.62 17.82
C LYS A 33 -3.65 0.69 18.95
N ILE A 34 -3.84 1.87 19.54
CA ILE A 34 -4.86 2.09 20.59
C ILE A 34 -6.27 1.93 20.01
N LEU A 35 -6.53 2.48 18.83
CA LEU A 35 -7.86 2.52 18.24
C LEU A 35 -8.34 1.13 17.76
N HIS A 36 -7.46 0.32 17.17
CA HIS A 36 -7.86 -0.97 16.61
C HIS A 36 -7.62 -2.17 17.55
N GLY A 37 -6.87 -2.01 18.64
CA GLY A 37 -6.63 -3.07 19.62
C GLY A 37 -6.13 -4.36 18.96
N ASP A 38 -6.88 -5.46 19.15
CA ASP A 38 -6.55 -6.78 18.59
C ASP A 38 -6.62 -6.85 17.06
N LYS A 39 -7.35 -5.93 16.42
CA LYS A 39 -7.46 -5.82 14.95
C LYS A 39 -6.37 -4.93 14.35
N TYR A 40 -5.41 -4.46 15.16
CA TYR A 40 -4.32 -3.62 14.70
C TYR A 40 -3.39 -4.38 13.74
N ILE A 41 -3.14 -3.75 12.58
CA ILE A 41 -2.18 -4.25 11.58
C ILE A 41 -0.99 -3.29 11.55
N PRO A 42 0.23 -3.75 11.88
CA PRO A 42 1.42 -2.89 11.91
C PRO A 42 1.85 -2.44 10.52
N ILE A 43 2.55 -1.30 10.44
CA ILE A 43 3.20 -0.88 9.20
C ILE A 43 4.28 -1.94 8.85
N PRO A 44 4.24 -2.54 7.64
CA PRO A 44 5.24 -3.50 7.20
C PRO A 44 6.60 -2.82 6.97
N SER A 45 7.67 -3.62 6.80
CA SER A 45 8.94 -3.04 6.39
C SER A 45 8.82 -2.34 5.03
N PRO A 46 9.58 -1.25 4.78
CA PRO A 46 9.47 -0.50 3.53
C PRO A 46 9.67 -1.37 2.29
N GLN A 47 10.62 -2.30 2.36
CA GLN A 47 10.92 -3.25 1.28
C GLN A 47 9.73 -4.16 0.95
N VAL A 48 9.08 -4.70 1.99
CA VAL A 48 7.90 -5.57 1.83
C VAL A 48 6.73 -4.75 1.31
N PHE A 49 6.50 -3.55 1.85
CA PHE A 49 5.44 -2.65 1.39
C PHE A 49 5.57 -2.35 -0.10
N VAL A 50 6.75 -1.94 -0.54
CA VAL A 50 7.02 -1.54 -1.93
C VAL A 50 6.93 -2.75 -2.86
N LYS A 51 7.49 -3.90 -2.47
CA LYS A 51 7.37 -5.13 -3.27
C LYS A 51 5.90 -5.53 -3.45
N SER A 52 5.11 -5.57 -2.38
CA SER A 52 3.69 -5.89 -2.43
C SER A 52 2.89 -4.92 -3.28
N LEU A 53 3.22 -3.63 -3.21
CA LEU A 53 2.59 -2.57 -3.99
C LEU A 53 2.88 -2.70 -5.48
N LEU A 54 4.15 -2.91 -5.86
CA LEU A 54 4.54 -3.08 -7.27
C LEU A 54 3.90 -4.32 -7.89
N VAL A 55 3.79 -5.41 -7.12
CA VAL A 55 3.06 -6.62 -7.55
C VAL A 55 1.58 -6.30 -7.76
N LYS A 56 0.93 -5.61 -6.80
CA LYS A 56 -0.50 -5.27 -6.92
C LYS A 56 -0.78 -4.38 -8.13
N LEU A 57 0.13 -3.47 -8.46
CA LEU A 57 0.00 -2.54 -9.58
C LEU A 57 0.56 -3.08 -10.91
N SER A 58 1.01 -4.33 -10.97
CA SER A 58 1.63 -4.92 -12.17
C SER A 58 2.82 -4.11 -12.71
N LEU A 59 3.61 -3.50 -11.82
CA LEU A 59 4.80 -2.70 -12.16
C LEU A 59 6.10 -3.52 -12.08
N THR A 60 6.01 -4.83 -11.83
CA THR A 60 7.17 -5.72 -11.78
C THR A 60 7.56 -6.22 -13.18
N PRO A 61 8.83 -6.61 -13.41
CA PRO A 61 9.26 -7.22 -14.68
C PRO A 61 8.42 -8.45 -15.05
N ASP A 62 8.01 -9.23 -14.05
CA ASP A 62 7.15 -10.40 -14.19
C ASP A 62 5.65 -10.07 -14.30
N ALA A 63 5.27 -8.82 -14.62
CA ALA A 63 3.87 -8.39 -14.68
C ALA A 63 2.99 -9.29 -15.56
N LYS A 64 3.59 -9.94 -16.57
CA LYS A 64 2.93 -10.86 -17.50
C LYS A 64 2.59 -12.23 -16.89
N GLN A 65 3.17 -12.59 -15.74
CA GLN A 65 2.85 -13.83 -15.04
C GLN A 65 1.54 -13.68 -14.28
N PHE A 66 0.69 -14.71 -14.34
CA PHE A 66 -0.54 -14.73 -13.56
C PHE A 66 -0.22 -14.81 -12.07
N VAL A 67 -0.78 -13.89 -11.30
CA VAL A 67 -0.69 -13.89 -9.84
C VAL A 67 -2.10 -13.99 -9.31
N GLU A 68 -2.47 -15.14 -8.77
CA GLU A 68 -3.83 -15.45 -8.30
C GLU A 68 -4.42 -14.34 -7.41
N ARG A 69 -3.61 -13.74 -6.53
CA ARG A 69 -4.05 -12.67 -5.62
C ARG A 69 -4.28 -11.31 -6.29
N ARG A 70 -3.70 -11.10 -7.47
CA ARG A 70 -3.82 -9.88 -8.28
C ARG A 70 -4.91 -10.04 -9.35
N ASP A 71 -4.95 -11.19 -9.99
CA ASP A 71 -5.70 -11.44 -11.24
C ASP A 71 -7.02 -12.20 -11.03
N LYS A 72 -7.40 -12.49 -9.77
CA LYS A 72 -8.73 -13.05 -9.45
C LYS A 72 -9.84 -12.09 -9.88
N CYS A 73 -10.82 -12.60 -10.62
CA CYS A 73 -12.01 -11.83 -11.04
C CYS A 73 -12.90 -11.35 -9.89
N CYS A 74 -12.72 -11.89 -8.68
CA CYS A 74 -13.51 -11.51 -7.49
C CYS A 74 -13.04 -10.20 -6.84
N GLY A 75 -11.87 -9.66 -7.22
CA GLY A 75 -11.32 -8.44 -6.63
C GLY A 75 -11.61 -7.20 -7.47
N THR A 76 -12.27 -6.19 -6.91
CA THR A 76 -12.42 -4.89 -7.58
C THR A 76 -11.20 -4.02 -7.28
N MET A 77 -10.41 -3.67 -8.31
CA MET A 77 -9.34 -2.69 -8.17
C MET A 77 -9.93 -1.28 -8.30
N GLN A 78 -10.08 -0.57 -7.19
CA GLN A 78 -10.66 0.78 -7.15
C GLN A 78 -9.59 1.85 -6.92
N LEU A 79 -8.87 2.27 -7.97
CA LEU A 79 -7.93 3.39 -7.85
C LEU A 79 -8.68 4.67 -7.39
N PRO A 80 -8.10 5.45 -6.45
CA PRO A 80 -6.74 5.36 -5.92
C PRO A 80 -6.60 4.47 -4.67
N VAL A 81 -7.66 3.83 -4.18
CA VAL A 81 -7.63 3.07 -2.91
C VAL A 81 -7.51 1.58 -3.19
N ILE A 82 -6.37 1.00 -2.85
CA ILE A 82 -6.04 -0.38 -3.11
C ILE A 82 -5.76 -1.16 -1.84
N GLU A 83 -6.01 -2.46 -1.92
CA GLU A 83 -5.60 -3.42 -0.92
C GLU A 83 -4.27 -4.05 -1.33
N ILE A 84 -3.32 -4.10 -0.38
CA ILE A 84 -2.05 -4.79 -0.58
C ILE A 84 -1.93 -5.96 0.39
N HIS A 85 -1.36 -7.06 -0.09
CA HIS A 85 -1.12 -8.25 0.72
C HIS A 85 0.38 -8.38 1.00
N THR A 86 0.76 -8.35 2.28
CA THR A 86 2.17 -8.42 2.73
C THR A 86 2.62 -9.83 3.11
N GLY A 87 1.84 -10.84 2.75
CA GLY A 87 2.07 -12.25 3.08
C GLY A 87 1.54 -12.63 4.46
N LYS A 88 1.78 -11.78 5.46
CA LYS A 88 1.27 -11.97 6.83
C LYS A 88 -0.10 -11.31 7.05
N HIS A 89 -0.28 -10.12 6.49
CA HIS A 89 -1.47 -9.32 6.70
C HIS A 89 -1.93 -8.66 5.39
N GLU A 90 -3.24 -8.47 5.31
CA GLU A 90 -3.89 -7.62 4.33
C GLU A 90 -3.95 -6.19 4.86
N ILE A 91 -3.40 -5.26 4.09
CA ILE A 91 -3.37 -3.86 4.47
C ILE A 91 -4.38 -3.13 3.60
N TRP A 92 -5.41 -2.62 4.26
CA TRP A 92 -6.46 -1.81 3.69
C TRP A 92 -6.79 -0.66 4.64
N PRO A 93 -7.04 0.56 4.14
CA PRO A 93 -6.85 1.02 2.76
C PRO A 93 -5.42 1.52 2.51
N VAL A 94 -4.88 1.29 1.31
CA VAL A 94 -3.67 1.98 0.83
C VAL A 94 -4.06 2.92 -0.29
N VAL A 95 -3.72 4.20 -0.17
CA VAL A 95 -3.98 5.18 -1.23
C VAL A 95 -2.75 5.26 -2.11
N ALA A 96 -2.91 5.04 -3.41
CA ALA A 96 -1.86 5.10 -4.41
C ALA A 96 -2.32 6.01 -5.57
N VAL A 97 -1.56 7.07 -5.80
CA VAL A 97 -1.82 8.06 -6.85
C VAL A 97 -0.57 8.17 -7.71
N ALA A 98 -0.73 7.91 -9.01
CA ALA A 98 0.32 8.14 -9.98
C ALA A 98 0.26 9.61 -10.43
N GLN A 99 1.40 10.29 -10.36
CA GLN A 99 1.57 11.66 -10.84
C GLN A 99 2.88 11.73 -11.63
N ASN A 100 2.76 11.96 -12.94
CA ASN A 100 3.89 11.94 -13.87
C ASN A 100 4.69 10.62 -13.75
N SER A 101 6.00 10.71 -13.53
CA SER A 101 6.91 9.57 -13.32
C SER A 101 7.01 9.11 -11.86
N PHE A 102 6.08 9.54 -11.00
CA PHE A 102 6.10 9.22 -9.57
C PHE A 102 4.81 8.52 -9.13
N LEU A 103 4.95 7.56 -8.23
CA LEU A 103 3.84 6.96 -7.50
C LEU A 103 3.89 7.45 -6.06
N VAL A 104 2.87 8.19 -5.64
CA VAL A 104 2.71 8.58 -4.24
C VAL A 104 1.77 7.60 -3.58
N CYS A 105 2.25 6.94 -2.53
CA CYS A 105 1.49 5.98 -1.75
C CYS A 105 1.45 6.39 -0.28
N CYS A 106 0.30 6.22 0.36
CA CYS A 106 0.19 6.45 1.79
C CYS A 106 -0.74 5.45 2.47
N LEU A 107 -0.45 5.22 3.74
CA LEU A 107 -1.29 4.45 4.64
C LEU A 107 -2.03 5.42 5.56
N PRO A 108 -3.31 5.73 5.31
CA PRO A 108 -4.09 6.57 6.21
C PRO A 108 -4.40 5.86 7.53
N LEU A 109 -4.63 6.65 8.57
CA LEU A 109 -5.33 6.20 9.77
C LEU A 109 -6.83 6.25 9.48
N VAL A 110 -7.50 5.12 9.66
CA VAL A 110 -8.95 4.98 9.47
C VAL A 110 -9.59 4.82 10.83
N GLU A 111 -10.33 5.82 11.27
CA GLU A 111 -10.90 5.87 12.63
C GLU A 111 -12.18 5.04 12.77
N ASN A 112 -12.94 4.87 11.67
CA ASN A 112 -14.17 4.08 11.64
C ASN A 112 -13.95 2.76 10.91
N VAL A 113 -14.72 1.72 11.23
CA VAL A 113 -14.69 0.48 10.43
C VAL A 113 -15.23 0.80 9.04
N ILE A 114 -14.34 0.94 8.06
CA ILE A 114 -14.71 1.05 6.65
C ILE A 114 -14.73 -0.37 6.10
N GLU A 115 -15.90 -0.85 5.73
CA GLU A 115 -16.03 -2.13 5.04
C GLU A 115 -15.33 -2.05 3.67
N LYS A 116 -14.63 -3.12 3.31
CA LYS A 116 -14.07 -3.29 1.96
C LYS A 116 -15.26 -3.28 1.00
N ARG A 117 -15.30 -2.34 0.06
CA ARG A 117 -16.34 -2.26 -0.98
C ARG A 117 -15.97 -3.07 -2.20
#